data_AF-A0A1Q4V0Q0-F1
#
_entry.id   AF-A0A1Q4V0Q0-F1
#
_cell.length_a   1.000
_cell.length_b   1.000
_cell.length_c   1.000
_cell.angle_alpha   90.00
_cell.angle_beta   90.00
_cell.angle_gamma   90.00
#
_symmetry.space_group_name_H-M   'P 1'
#
loop_
_entity.id
_entity.type
_entity.pdbx_description
1 polymer ?
#
loop_
_entity_poly.entity_id
_entity_poly.type
_entity_poly.pdbx_seq_one_letter_code
_entity_poly.pdbx_strand_id
1 'polypeptide(L)'
;MTPAAARARARRELAALAHTVTRWDEAVLDQAVLHLADLGQPFGMNDIRQLVPEDACTRAGLHFQALIHTAGAVHHVGYVTSINPRAKGKPVGTYLLTTDGRDYLLARRGDRRIAGRAA
;
A
#
# COMPACT_ATOMS: atom_id res chain seq x y z
N MET A 1 19.18 17.87 11.06
CA MET A 1 18.59 16.52 11.24
C MET A 1 19.29 15.56 10.28
N THR A 2 19.79 14.42 10.75
CA THR A 2 20.46 13.44 9.86
C THR A 2 19.44 12.65 9.04
N PRO A 3 19.82 12.07 7.88
CA PRO A 3 18.92 11.22 7.10
C PRO A 3 18.38 10.02 7.89
N ALA A 4 19.19 9.44 8.78
CA ALA A 4 18.76 8.34 9.64
C ALA A 4 17.70 8.79 10.66
N ALA A 5 17.90 9.95 11.30
CA ALA A 5 16.91 10.52 12.23
C ALA A 5 15.60 10.89 11.53
N ALA A 6 15.67 11.40 10.29
CA ALA A 6 14.50 11.69 9.46
C ALA A 6 13.69 10.41 9.14
N ARG A 7 14.36 9.32 8.74
CA ARG A 7 13.72 8.02 8.49
C ARG A 7 13.07 7.44 9.75
N ALA A 8 13.76 7.51 10.89
CA ALA A 8 13.22 7.03 12.16
C ALA A 8 11.97 7.82 12.59
N ARG A 9 11.99 9.15 12.42
CA ARG A 9 10.83 10.01 12.66
C ARG A 9 9.67 9.65 11.74
N ALA A 10 9.92 9.54 10.43
CA ALA A 10 8.90 9.16 9.46
C ALA A 10 8.26 7.80 9.77
N ARG A 11 9.05 6.81 10.22
CA ARG A 11 8.53 5.50 10.66
C ARG A 11 7.61 5.62 11.87
N ARG A 12 7.94 6.45 12.86
CA ARG A 12 7.08 6.67 14.04
C ARG A 12 5.77 7.38 13.66
N GLU A 13 5.86 8.41 12.84
CA GLU A 13 4.67 9.13 12.34
C GLU A 13 3.79 8.19 11.51
N LEU A 14 4.38 7.33 10.68
CA LEU A 14 3.66 6.30 9.92
C LEU A 14 2.95 5.30 10.83
N ALA A 15 3.64 4.76 11.84
CA ALA A 15 3.06 3.83 12.81
C ALA A 15 1.89 4.47 13.58
N ALA A 16 2.02 5.75 13.94
CA ALA A 16 0.96 6.50 14.57
C ALA A 16 -0.26 6.67 13.66
N LEU A 17 -0.12 6.70 12.34
CA LEU A 17 -1.25 6.83 11.41
C LEU A 17 -1.90 5.49 11.03
N ALA A 18 -1.26 4.36 11.33
CA ALA A 18 -1.76 3.04 10.95
C ALA A 18 -3.19 2.75 11.48
N HIS A 19 -3.52 3.24 12.69
CA HIS A 19 -4.86 3.06 13.28
C HIS A 19 -5.99 3.78 12.50
N THR A 20 -5.66 4.72 11.62
CA THR A 20 -6.64 5.43 10.79
C THR A 20 -7.11 4.59 9.60
N VAL A 21 -6.41 3.51 9.28
CA VAL A 21 -6.82 2.53 8.28
C VAL A 21 -7.68 1.48 8.99
N THR A 22 -8.98 1.48 8.71
CA THR A 22 -9.88 0.49 9.32
C THR A 22 -9.66 -0.89 8.71
N ARG A 23 -10.16 -1.94 9.36
CA ARG A 23 -10.19 -3.30 8.77
C ARG A 23 -10.94 -3.36 7.43
N TRP A 24 -11.92 -2.47 7.25
CA TRP A 24 -12.65 -2.35 5.98
C TRP A 24 -11.79 -1.69 4.91
N ASP A 25 -11.13 -0.57 5.22
CA ASP A 25 -10.19 0.09 4.31
C ASP A 25 -9.09 -0.89 3.86
N GLU A 26 -8.50 -1.64 4.82
CA GLU A 26 -7.51 -2.66 4.51
C GLU A 26 -8.05 -3.73 3.55
N ALA A 27 -9.27 -4.22 3.76
CA ALA A 27 -9.85 -5.25 2.92
C ALA A 27 -10.09 -4.77 1.48
N VAL A 28 -10.55 -3.52 1.31
CA VAL A 28 -10.75 -2.90 -0.01
C VAL A 28 -9.40 -2.66 -0.70
N LEU A 29 -8.40 -2.16 0.04
CA LEU A 29 -7.08 -1.87 -0.51
C LEU A 29 -6.30 -3.14 -0.85
N ASP A 30 -6.43 -4.22 -0.06
CA ASP A 30 -5.88 -5.53 -0.39
C ASP A 30 -6.47 -6.06 -1.71
N GLN A 31 -7.79 -5.87 -1.95
CA GLN A 31 -8.43 -6.24 -3.21
C GLN A 31 -7.94 -5.39 -4.39
N ALA A 32 -7.78 -4.07 -4.20
CA ALA A 32 -7.25 -3.19 -5.23
C ALA A 32 -5.82 -3.58 -5.63
N VAL A 33 -4.96 -3.89 -4.67
CA VAL A 33 -3.58 -4.35 -4.92
C VAL A 33 -3.57 -5.68 -5.67
N LEU A 34 -4.39 -6.66 -5.25
CA LEU A 34 -4.49 -7.95 -5.93
C LEU A 34 -4.99 -7.78 -7.38
N HIS A 35 -5.99 -6.93 -7.59
CA HIS A 35 -6.50 -6.63 -8.93
C HIS A 35 -5.43 -6.00 -9.83
N LEU A 36 -4.69 -5.00 -9.34
CA LEU A 36 -3.59 -4.39 -10.07
C LEU A 36 -2.49 -5.39 -10.40
N ALA A 37 -2.15 -6.27 -9.46
CA ALA A 37 -1.15 -7.31 -9.66
C ALA A 37 -1.58 -8.34 -10.72
N ASP A 38 -2.88 -8.69 -10.78
CA ASP A 38 -3.43 -9.63 -11.77
C ASP A 38 -3.34 -9.12 -13.22
N LEU A 39 -3.14 -7.80 -13.42
CA LEU A 39 -2.89 -7.22 -14.75
C LEU A 39 -1.47 -7.53 -15.27
N GLY A 40 -0.58 -8.07 -14.44
CA GLY A 40 0.79 -8.45 -14.82
C GLY A 40 1.72 -7.27 -15.13
N GLN A 41 1.31 -6.04 -14.78
CA GLN A 41 2.09 -4.82 -14.97
C GLN A 41 2.62 -4.30 -13.63
N PRO A 42 3.78 -3.62 -13.60
CA PRO A 42 4.19 -2.84 -12.44
C PRO A 42 3.13 -1.80 -12.07
N PHE A 43 2.87 -1.65 -10.77
CA PHE A 43 1.91 -0.69 -10.26
C PHE A 43 2.50 0.11 -9.09
N GLY A 44 1.87 1.22 -8.76
CA GLY A 44 2.24 2.03 -7.61
C GLY A 44 1.12 2.94 -7.15
N MET A 45 1.49 3.99 -6.43
CA MET A 45 0.51 4.90 -5.82
C MET A 45 -0.31 5.69 -6.85
N ASN A 46 0.21 5.87 -8.08
CA ASN A 46 -0.56 6.48 -9.16
C ASN A 46 -1.75 5.60 -9.57
N ASP A 47 -1.55 4.28 -9.64
CA ASP A 47 -2.58 3.33 -10.07
C ASP A 47 -3.63 3.14 -8.97
N ILE A 48 -3.17 2.98 -7.72
CA ILE A 48 -4.07 2.87 -6.57
C ILE A 48 -4.93 4.14 -6.44
N ARG A 49 -4.36 5.32 -6.67
CA ARG A 49 -5.10 6.60 -6.64
C ARG A 49 -6.20 6.68 -7.70
N GLN A 50 -6.09 5.96 -8.80
CA GLN A 50 -7.14 5.91 -9.82
C GLN A 50 -8.31 4.99 -9.43
N LEU A 51 -8.08 4.06 -8.48
CA LEU A 51 -9.08 3.10 -8.03
C LEU A 51 -9.83 3.54 -6.76
N VAL A 52 -9.23 4.41 -5.95
CA VAL A 52 -9.79 4.84 -4.67
C VAL A 52 -10.31 6.28 -4.74
N PRO A 53 -11.37 6.61 -3.97
CA PRO A 53 -11.80 8.00 -3.78
C PRO A 53 -10.66 8.92 -3.31
N GLU A 54 -10.70 10.20 -3.69
CA GLU A 54 -9.65 11.17 -3.37
C GLU A 54 -9.43 11.34 -1.86
N ASP A 55 -10.49 11.28 -1.05
CA ASP A 55 -10.45 11.34 0.41
C ASP A 55 -9.86 10.06 1.06
N ALA A 56 -9.81 8.95 0.32
CA ALA A 56 -9.18 7.70 0.74
C ALA A 56 -7.69 7.61 0.36
N CYS A 57 -7.18 8.51 -0.50
CA CYS A 57 -5.80 8.45 -0.99
C CYS A 57 -4.74 8.45 0.12
N THR A 58 -4.97 9.17 1.22
CA THR A 58 -4.04 9.15 2.37
C THR A 58 -3.98 7.77 3.02
N ARG A 59 -5.14 7.14 3.28
CA ARG A 59 -5.20 5.79 3.85
C ARG A 59 -4.60 4.74 2.90
N ALA A 60 -4.87 4.88 1.61
CA ALA A 60 -4.28 4.05 0.57
C ALA A 60 -2.75 4.16 0.54
N GLY A 61 -2.20 5.36 0.66
CA GLY A 61 -0.76 5.58 0.76
C GLY A 61 -0.14 4.93 2.01
N LEU A 62 -0.81 5.02 3.16
CA LEU A 62 -0.35 4.38 4.40
C LEU A 62 -0.33 2.85 4.28
N HIS A 63 -1.40 2.27 3.73
CA HIS A 63 -1.51 0.83 3.48
C HIS A 63 -0.44 0.34 2.50
N PHE A 64 -0.29 1.01 1.35
CA PHE A 64 0.69 0.61 0.35
C PHE A 64 2.13 0.75 0.87
N GLN A 65 2.40 1.79 1.68
CA GLN A 65 3.68 1.93 2.36
C GLN A 65 3.92 0.76 3.32
N ALA A 66 2.93 0.34 4.11
CA ALA A 66 3.07 -0.83 4.98
C ALA A 66 3.38 -2.11 4.19
N LEU A 67 2.75 -2.29 3.02
CA LEU A 67 3.04 -3.40 2.11
C LEU A 67 4.49 -3.34 1.59
N ILE A 68 5.00 -2.16 1.20
CA ILE A 68 6.39 -1.98 0.76
C ILE A 68 7.40 -2.36 1.86
N HIS A 69 7.08 -2.10 3.13
CA HIS A 69 7.93 -2.48 4.27
C HIS A 69 7.71 -3.91 4.75
N THR A 70 6.74 -4.64 4.19
CA THR A 70 6.55 -6.06 4.48
C THR A 70 7.61 -6.86 3.71
N ALA A 71 8.44 -7.59 4.45
CA ALA A 71 9.58 -8.31 3.88
C ALA A 71 9.13 -9.25 2.76
N GLY A 72 9.73 -9.09 1.58
CA GLY A 72 9.46 -9.93 0.41
C GLY A 72 8.12 -9.68 -0.27
N ALA A 73 7.25 -8.79 0.20
CA ALA A 73 5.90 -8.64 -0.35
C ALA A 73 5.85 -8.01 -1.75
N VAL A 74 6.75 -7.06 -2.03
CA VAL A 74 6.83 -6.39 -3.31
C VAL A 74 8.28 -6.22 -3.75
N HIS A 75 8.50 -6.20 -5.07
CA HIS A 75 9.78 -5.91 -5.68
C HIS A 75 9.72 -4.55 -6.38
N HIS A 76 10.59 -3.62 -5.98
CA HIS A 76 10.69 -2.30 -6.62
C HIS A 76 11.35 -2.43 -8.00
N VAL A 77 10.71 -1.94 -9.05
CA VAL A 77 11.17 -2.09 -10.44
C VAL A 77 11.49 -0.78 -11.14
N GLY A 78 11.11 0.37 -10.57
CA GLY A 78 11.42 1.66 -11.19
C GLY A 78 10.65 2.82 -10.59
N TYR A 79 10.68 3.94 -11.30
CA TYR A 79 9.98 5.16 -10.94
C TYR A 79 9.16 5.68 -12.11
N VAL A 80 8.01 6.29 -11.80
CA VAL A 80 7.22 7.08 -12.75
C VAL A 80 6.92 8.45 -12.15
N THR A 81 6.56 9.42 -12.99
CA THR A 81 6.17 10.75 -12.53
C THR A 81 4.83 10.68 -11.78
N SER A 82 4.74 11.30 -10.61
CA SER A 82 3.49 11.39 -9.85
C SER A 82 2.39 12.09 -10.64
N ILE A 83 1.21 11.47 -10.74
CA ILE A 83 0.01 12.12 -11.28
C ILE A 83 -0.63 13.11 -10.28
N ASN A 84 -0.19 13.10 -9.02
CA ASN A 84 -0.67 14.06 -8.02
C ASN A 84 -0.19 15.49 -8.33
N PRO A 85 -1.08 16.45 -8.61
CA PRO A 85 -0.68 17.83 -8.89
C PRO A 85 0.05 18.47 -7.70
N ARG A 86 -0.28 18.08 -6.46
CA ARG A 86 0.39 18.58 -5.25
C ARG A 86 1.82 18.05 -5.09
N ALA A 87 2.16 16.95 -5.76
CA ALA A 87 3.49 16.35 -5.66
C ALA A 87 4.52 17.04 -6.55
N LYS A 88 4.13 18.01 -7.40
CA LYS A 88 5.03 18.80 -8.25
C LYS A 88 5.98 17.92 -9.10
N GLY A 89 5.44 16.87 -9.72
CA GLY A 89 6.21 15.98 -10.61
C GLY A 89 7.24 15.09 -9.91
N LYS A 90 7.19 14.95 -8.57
CA LYS A 90 8.08 14.03 -7.85
C LYS A 90 7.96 12.59 -8.38
N PRO A 91 9.08 11.84 -8.44
CA PRO A 91 9.03 10.44 -8.79
C PRO A 91 8.28 9.64 -7.72
N VAL A 92 7.49 8.66 -8.16
CA VAL A 92 6.84 7.65 -7.32
C VAL A 92 7.30 6.27 -7.76
N GLY A 93 7.55 5.39 -6.79
CA GLY A 93 8.04 4.05 -7.07
C GLY A 93 6.96 3.18 -7.72
N THR A 94 7.40 2.29 -8.62
CA THR A 94 6.60 1.22 -9.20
C THR A 94 7.13 -0.13 -8.72
N TYR A 95 6.21 -1.06 -8.52
CA TYR A 95 6.47 -2.33 -7.85
C TYR A 95 5.73 -3.48 -8.55
N LEU A 96 6.32 -4.67 -8.47
CA LEU A 96 5.65 -5.93 -8.76
C LEU A 96 5.29 -6.63 -7.45
N LEU A 97 4.08 -7.19 -7.38
CA LEU A 97 3.69 -8.05 -6.27
C LEU A 97 4.41 -9.40 -6.42
N THR A 98 5.06 -9.87 -5.36
CA THR A 98 5.70 -11.18 -5.35
C THR A 98 4.69 -12.28 -5.02
N THR A 99 5.08 -13.54 -5.21
CA THR A 99 4.29 -14.69 -4.73
C THR A 99 4.04 -14.60 -3.23
N ASP A 100 5.08 -14.36 -2.43
CA ASP A 100 4.97 -14.24 -0.97
C ASP A 100 4.04 -13.08 -0.55
N GLY A 101 4.12 -11.95 -1.26
CA GLY A 101 3.22 -10.81 -1.03
C GLY A 101 1.77 -11.13 -1.38
N ARG A 102 1.55 -11.87 -2.47
CA ARG A 102 0.21 -12.35 -2.83
C ARG A 102 -0.35 -13.27 -1.75
N ASP A 103 0.43 -14.24 -1.30
CA ASP A 103 0.02 -15.19 -0.26
C ASP A 103 -0.28 -14.47 1.06
N TYR A 104 0.55 -13.49 1.44
CA TYR A 104 0.30 -12.63 2.59
C TYR A 104 -1.05 -11.89 2.51
N LEU A 105 -1.37 -11.29 1.35
CA LEU A 105 -2.64 -10.59 1.15
C LEU A 105 -3.84 -11.55 1.14
N LEU A 106 -3.69 -12.74 0.54
CA LEU A 106 -4.71 -13.77 0.53
C LEU A 106 -4.99 -14.34 1.92
N ALA A 107 -3.95 -14.58 2.73
CA ALA A 107 -4.08 -15.01 4.11
C ALA A 107 -4.88 -13.99 4.94
N ARG A 108 -4.54 -12.68 4.84
CA ARG A 108 -5.30 -11.60 5.49
C ARG A 108 -6.78 -11.58 5.08
N ARG A 109 -7.10 -11.89 3.82
CA ARG A 109 -8.51 -12.04 3.37
C ARG A 109 -9.18 -13.26 4.00
N GLY A 110 -8.48 -14.39 4.10
CA GLY A 110 -8.95 -15.61 4.76
C GLY A 110 -9.29 -15.39 6.24
N ASP A 111 -8.38 -14.79 6.99
CA ASP A 111 -8.53 -14.53 8.42
C ASP A 111 -9.77 -13.67 8.72
N ARG A 112 -10.04 -12.65 7.90
CA ARG A 112 -11.24 -11.82 8.01
C ARG A 112 -12.52 -12.60 7.74
N ARG A 113 -12.52 -13.53 6.78
CA ARG A 113 -13.68 -14.39 6.49
C ARG A 113 -13.98 -15.35 7.66
N ILE A 114 -12.96 -15.84 8.34
CA ILE A 114 -13.11 -16.67 9.53
C ILE A 114 -13.70 -15.84 10.68
N ALA A 115 -13.12 -14.66 10.95
CA ALA A 115 -13.59 -13.77 12.00
C ALA A 115 -15.05 -13.32 11.82
N GLY A 116 -15.47 -13.02 10.58
CA GLY A 116 -16.85 -12.63 10.28
C GLY A 116 -17.88 -13.77 10.33
N ARG A 117 -17.45 -15.04 10.43
CA ARG A 117 -18.34 -16.20 10.63
C ARG A 117 -18.46 -16.62 12.10
N ALA A 118 -17.55 -16.15 12.95
CA ALA A 118 -17.51 -16.44 14.37
C ALA A 118 -18.21 -15.37 15.23
N ALA A 119 -18.65 -14.27 14.61
CA ALA A 119 -19.44 -13.19 15.22
C ALA A 119 -20.90 -13.31 14.78
#